data_AF-A0A820SY47-F1
#
_entry.id   AF-A0A820SY47-F1
#
_cell.length_a   1.000
_cell.length_b   1.000
_cell.length_c   1.000
_cell.angle_alpha   90.00
_cell.angle_beta   90.00
_cell.angle_gamma   90.00
#
_symmetry.space_group_name_H-M   'P 1'
#
loop_
_entity.id
_entity.type
_entity.pdbx_description
1 polymer ?
#
loop_
_entity_poly.entity_id
_entity_poly.type
_entity_poly.pdbx_seq_one_letter_code
_entity_poly.pdbx_strand_id
1 'polypeptide(L)'
;RLDRNLRGLYLSDYIDVNGISRTLLASQIEPTCGQSVFPCIDEPARKAIFHISVIHDPSYAVWSNGELDRSEILMDGRILSHFTPTMKHVLLIYIENALRFDEKTGSALQQQTVTAIAIHETVHQWFGNLVLPSWWSELWLKKDFASYMQSVGSNFIEP
;
A
#
# COMPACT_ATOMS: atom_id res chain seq x y z
N ARG A 1 -7.12 -1.07 -18.28
CA ARG A 1 -8.29 -0.17 -18.10
C ARG A 1 -8.41 0.08 -16.62
N LEU A 2 -8.48 1.34 -16.17
CA LEU A 2 -8.74 1.64 -14.77
C LEU A 2 -10.15 1.17 -14.41
N ASP A 3 -10.27 0.38 -13.36
CA ASP A 3 -11.54 -0.08 -12.82
C ASP A 3 -11.72 0.37 -11.36
N ARG A 4 -12.83 -0.04 -10.73
CA ARG A 4 -13.13 0.27 -9.33
C ARG A 4 -13.26 -1.01 -8.49
N ASN A 5 -12.64 -2.10 -8.94
CA ASN A 5 -12.82 -3.43 -8.37
C ASN A 5 -11.76 -3.77 -7.31
N LEU A 6 -10.99 -2.77 -6.86
CA LEU A 6 -9.93 -2.90 -5.86
C LEU A 6 -8.85 -3.93 -6.25
N ARG A 7 -8.56 -4.07 -7.55
CA ARG A 7 -7.57 -4.99 -8.11
C ARG A 7 -6.74 -4.33 -9.19
N GLY A 8 -5.47 -4.70 -9.28
CA GLY A 8 -4.55 -4.08 -10.22
C GLY A 8 -4.41 -2.59 -9.92
N LEU A 9 -4.46 -1.75 -10.94
CA LEU A 9 -4.51 -0.29 -10.78
C LEU A 9 -5.97 0.18 -10.87
N TYR A 10 -6.49 0.74 -9.78
CA TYR A 10 -7.92 1.03 -9.62
C TYR A 10 -8.17 2.43 -9.04
N LEU A 11 -9.39 2.93 -9.28
CA LEU A 11 -9.92 4.16 -8.71
C LEU A 11 -10.81 3.85 -7.51
N SER A 12 -10.66 4.59 -6.43
CA SER A 12 -11.56 4.53 -5.27
C SER A 12 -11.97 5.95 -4.87
N ASP A 13 -13.22 6.13 -4.46
CA ASP A 13 -13.73 7.42 -4.04
C ASP A 13 -13.82 7.44 -2.51
N TYR A 14 -13.47 8.57 -1.90
CA TYR A 14 -13.56 8.79 -0.45
C TYR A 14 -13.99 10.23 -0.16
N ILE A 15 -14.45 10.47 1.06
CA ILE A 15 -14.82 11.81 1.53
C ILE A 15 -13.67 12.33 2.39
N ASP A 16 -13.13 13.50 2.05
CA ASP A 16 -12.06 14.14 2.82
C ASP A 16 -12.57 14.75 4.13
N VAL A 17 -11.66 15.28 4.95
CA VAL A 17 -11.98 15.91 6.24
C VAL A 17 -12.90 17.14 6.12
N ASN A 18 -13.01 17.72 4.93
CA ASN A 18 -13.87 18.86 4.64
C ASN A 18 -15.24 18.42 4.05
N GLY A 19 -15.51 17.11 3.96
CA GLY A 19 -16.73 16.59 3.37
C GLY A 19 -16.73 16.54 1.84
N ILE A 20 -15.57 16.76 1.20
CA ILE A 20 -15.46 16.79 -0.26
C ILE A 20 -15.15 15.39 -0.78
N SER A 21 -15.95 14.93 -1.75
CA SER A 21 -15.67 13.68 -2.46
C SER A 21 -14.42 13.82 -3.32
N ARG A 22 -13.44 12.95 -3.10
CA ARG A 22 -12.18 12.86 -3.83
C ARG A 22 -12.00 11.46 -4.40
N THR A 23 -11.28 11.37 -5.52
CA THR A 23 -10.91 10.10 -6.13
C THR A 23 -9.42 9.84 -5.92
N LEU A 24 -9.11 8.64 -5.46
CA LEU A 24 -7.77 8.11 -5.24
C LEU A 24 -7.44 7.09 -6.35
N LEU A 25 -6.18 7.05 -6.78
CA LEU A 25 -5.65 6.04 -7.69
C LEU A 25 -4.70 5.14 -6.90
N ALA A 26 -5.07 3.88 -6.69
CA ALA A 26 -4.26 2.95 -5.90
C ALA A 26 -3.97 1.68 -6.67
N SER A 27 -2.91 0.98 -6.28
CA SER A 27 -2.61 -0.35 -6.79
C SER A 27 -2.79 -1.43 -5.73
N GLN A 28 -3.47 -2.52 -6.07
CA GLN A 28 -3.52 -3.76 -5.31
C GLN A 28 -3.17 -4.92 -6.24
N ILE A 29 -1.91 -5.35 -6.23
CA ILE A 29 -1.42 -6.33 -7.20
C ILE A 29 -1.30 -7.74 -6.66
N GLU A 30 -1.25 -7.95 -5.34
CA GLU A 30 -1.28 -9.29 -4.78
C GLU A 30 -2.69 -9.91 -4.85
N PRO A 31 -2.80 -11.23 -5.12
CA PRO A 31 -1.70 -12.15 -5.43
C PRO A 31 -1.27 -12.09 -6.91
N THR A 32 -2.18 -11.99 -7.88
CA THR A 32 -1.85 -12.23 -9.31
C THR A 32 -2.31 -11.11 -10.24
N CYS A 33 -2.32 -9.88 -9.75
CA CYS A 33 -2.76 -8.71 -10.49
C CYS A 33 -1.59 -7.84 -10.98
N GLY A 34 -0.33 -8.25 -10.77
CA GLY A 34 0.84 -7.51 -11.25
C GLY A 34 0.81 -7.31 -12.77
N GLN A 35 0.50 -8.37 -13.51
CA GLN A 35 0.41 -8.34 -14.97
C GLN A 35 -0.70 -7.43 -15.53
N SER A 36 -1.69 -7.07 -14.70
CA SER A 36 -2.73 -6.13 -15.09
C SER A 36 -2.27 -4.67 -15.08
N VAL A 37 -1.16 -4.39 -14.38
CA VAL A 37 -0.58 -3.06 -14.23
C VAL A 37 0.60 -2.87 -15.19
N PHE A 38 1.51 -3.83 -15.24
CA PHE A 38 2.67 -3.81 -16.13
C PHE A 38 3.13 -5.24 -16.47
N PRO A 39 3.77 -5.48 -17.62
CA PRO A 39 4.30 -6.80 -17.95
C PRO A 39 5.38 -7.25 -16.94
N CYS A 40 5.12 -8.32 -16.18
CA CYS A 40 6.03 -8.81 -15.15
C CYS A 40 5.89 -10.33 -14.90
N ILE A 41 6.90 -10.89 -14.24
CA ILE A 41 6.86 -12.25 -13.68
C ILE A 41 6.19 -12.16 -12.31
N ASP A 42 4.93 -12.57 -12.24
CA ASP A 42 4.06 -12.39 -11.05
C ASP A 42 4.09 -13.65 -10.16
N GLU A 43 5.30 -13.95 -9.65
CA GLU A 43 5.56 -15.09 -8.76
C GLU A 43 6.13 -14.60 -7.41
N PRO A 44 5.71 -15.14 -6.25
CA PRO A 44 6.13 -14.63 -4.94
C PRO A 44 7.64 -14.73 -4.71
N ALA A 45 8.26 -15.80 -5.24
CA ALA A 45 9.69 -16.04 -5.13
C ALA A 45 10.54 -15.14 -6.05
N ARG A 46 9.91 -14.39 -6.96
CA ARG A 46 10.59 -13.58 -8.00
C ARG A 46 10.49 -12.08 -7.72
N LYS A 47 10.76 -11.66 -6.49
CA LYS A 47 10.82 -10.25 -6.13
C LYS A 47 11.96 -9.51 -6.84
N ALA A 48 11.68 -8.29 -7.26
CA ALA A 48 12.63 -7.37 -7.89
C ALA A 48 12.75 -6.08 -7.08
N ILE A 49 13.83 -5.33 -7.33
CA ILE A 49 13.95 -3.94 -6.91
C ILE A 49 13.24 -3.09 -7.96
N PHE A 50 12.32 -2.25 -7.53
CA PHE A 50 11.59 -1.35 -8.42
C PHE A 50 12.17 0.05 -8.32
N HIS A 51 12.51 0.62 -9.48
CA HIS A 51 12.82 2.03 -9.63
C HIS A 51 11.57 2.71 -10.16
N ILE A 52 10.91 3.50 -9.31
CA ILE A 52 9.59 4.05 -9.61
C ILE A 52 9.71 5.56 -9.80
N SER A 53 9.03 6.07 -10.81
CA SER A 53 8.85 7.50 -11.01
C SER A 53 7.45 7.75 -11.54
N VAL A 54 6.82 8.84 -11.08
CA VAL A 54 5.43 9.15 -11.39
C VAL A 54 5.33 10.58 -11.90
N ILE A 55 4.67 10.74 -13.05
CA ILE A 55 4.29 12.06 -13.56
C ILE A 55 2.89 12.38 -13.06
N HIS A 56 2.72 13.52 -12.42
CA HIS A 56 1.43 13.95 -11.87
C HIS A 56 1.24 15.47 -11.96
N ASP A 57 -0.01 15.91 -11.84
CA ASP A 57 -0.32 17.32 -11.69
C ASP A 57 0.16 17.82 -10.31
N PRO A 58 0.63 19.09 -10.18
CA PRO A 58 1.04 19.67 -8.90
C PRO A 58 -0.03 19.63 -7.80
N SER A 59 -1.31 19.53 -8.16
CA SER A 59 -2.42 19.42 -7.20
C SER A 59 -2.55 18.05 -6.53
N TYR A 60 -1.86 17.02 -7.04
CA TYR A 60 -1.88 15.68 -6.46
C TYR A 60 -0.63 15.40 -5.63
N ALA A 61 -0.83 14.85 -4.45
CA ALA A 61 0.22 14.19 -3.70
C ALA A 61 0.39 12.75 -4.21
N VAL A 62 1.62 12.22 -4.20
CA VAL A 62 1.93 10.88 -4.72
C VAL A 62 2.84 10.16 -3.72
N TRP A 63 2.57 8.87 -3.47
CA TRP A 63 3.43 8.01 -2.65
C TRP A 63 3.76 6.70 -3.36
N SER A 64 4.85 6.10 -2.91
CA SER A 64 5.30 4.78 -3.32
C SER A 64 5.98 4.09 -2.14
N ASN A 65 6.44 2.85 -2.32
CA ASN A 65 7.20 2.14 -1.30
C ASN A 65 8.56 2.81 -0.98
N GLY A 66 9.17 3.46 -1.97
CA GLY A 66 10.39 4.25 -1.77
C GLY A 66 10.09 5.64 -1.22
N GLU A 67 11.06 6.25 -0.55
CA GLU A 67 10.97 7.66 -0.16
C GLU A 67 11.06 8.54 -1.42
N LEU A 68 10.41 9.71 -1.38
CA LEU A 68 10.55 10.69 -2.46
C LEU A 68 11.99 11.22 -2.47
N ASP A 69 12.75 10.88 -3.52
CA ASP A 69 14.15 11.27 -3.69
C ASP A 69 14.25 12.70 -4.25
N ARG A 70 13.58 12.95 -5.38
CA ARG A 70 13.57 14.26 -6.04
C ARG A 70 12.34 14.45 -6.92
N SER A 71 12.05 15.71 -7.26
CA SER A 71 10.98 16.07 -8.18
C SER A 71 11.45 17.12 -9.19
N GLU A 72 10.96 17.00 -10.42
CA GLU A 72 11.31 17.87 -11.54
C GLU A 72 10.03 18.44 -12.19
N ILE A 73 10.01 19.73 -12.52
CA ILE A 73 8.88 20.34 -13.24
C ILE A 73 9.11 20.15 -14.74
N LEU A 74 8.14 19.51 -15.40
CA LEU A 74 8.15 19.28 -16.84
C LEU A 74 7.69 20.55 -17.59
N MET A 75 7.99 20.61 -18.90
CA MET A 75 7.65 21.77 -19.74
C MET A 75 6.14 22.10 -19.78
N ASP A 76 5.29 21.11 -19.54
CA ASP A 76 3.84 21.24 -19.52
C ASP A 76 3.27 21.57 -18.13
N GLY A 77 4.13 21.86 -17.15
CA GLY A 77 3.75 22.21 -15.78
C GLY A 77 3.47 21.02 -14.86
N ARG A 78 3.53 19.78 -15.35
CA ARG A 78 3.43 18.58 -14.50
C ARG A 78 4.72 18.34 -13.73
N ILE A 79 4.62 17.57 -12.65
CA ILE A 79 5.76 17.18 -11.82
C ILE A 79 6.11 15.72 -12.12
N LEU A 80 7.39 15.45 -12.39
CA LEU A 80 7.96 14.11 -12.38
C LEU A 80 8.62 13.87 -11.02
N SER A 81 8.07 12.97 -10.24
CA SER A 81 8.56 12.60 -8.91
C SER A 81 9.30 11.26 -8.97
N HIS A 82 10.55 11.24 -8.53
CA HIS A 82 11.43 10.07 -8.47
C HIS A 82 11.47 9.53 -7.05
N PHE A 83 11.31 8.21 -6.90
CA PHE A 83 11.38 7.54 -5.61
C PHE A 83 12.67 6.72 -5.48
N THR A 84 13.16 6.55 -4.26
CA THR A 84 14.28 5.65 -3.98
C THR A 84 13.92 4.21 -4.38
N PRO A 85 14.90 3.38 -4.76
CA PRO A 85 14.64 1.99 -5.12
C PRO A 85 13.97 1.24 -3.96
N THR A 86 12.98 0.41 -4.26
CA THR A 86 12.31 -0.39 -3.22
C THR A 86 13.26 -1.45 -2.65
N MET A 87 13.01 -1.91 -1.41
CA MET A 87 13.47 -3.27 -1.06
C MET A 87 12.86 -4.28 -2.03
N LYS A 88 13.43 -5.50 -2.13
CA LYS A 88 12.80 -6.57 -2.91
C LYS A 88 11.37 -6.78 -2.38
N HIS A 89 10.38 -6.41 -3.18
CA HIS A 89 8.98 -6.36 -2.78
C HIS A 89 8.08 -6.60 -4.00
N VAL A 90 6.78 -6.81 -3.77
CA VAL A 90 5.77 -6.80 -4.83
C VAL A 90 5.24 -5.36 -4.94
N LEU A 91 5.42 -4.69 -6.09
CA LEU A 91 5.12 -3.27 -6.31
C LEU A 91 3.83 -2.76 -5.63
N LEU A 92 3.92 -1.75 -4.77
CA LEU A 92 2.76 -1.07 -4.18
C LEU A 92 2.87 0.44 -4.43
N ILE A 93 1.99 0.94 -5.30
CA ILE A 93 1.82 2.36 -5.59
C ILE A 93 0.55 2.84 -4.88
N TYR A 94 0.69 3.90 -4.10
CA TYR A 94 -0.38 4.43 -3.26
C TYR A 94 -0.53 5.93 -3.47
N ILE A 95 -1.74 6.40 -3.77
CA ILE A 95 -2.04 7.83 -3.89
C ILE A 95 -3.21 8.15 -2.93
N GLU A 96 -2.85 8.62 -1.71
CA GLU A 96 -3.60 9.17 -0.53
C GLU A 96 -4.83 8.42 0.03
N ASN A 97 -5.22 8.52 1.32
CA ASN A 97 -4.59 8.21 2.63
C ASN A 97 -5.67 7.49 3.46
N ALA A 98 -5.46 6.24 3.90
CA ALA A 98 -6.50 5.44 4.58
C ALA A 98 -6.19 5.12 6.05
N LEU A 99 -5.10 5.64 6.63
CA LEU A 99 -4.68 5.32 8.01
C LEU A 99 -4.53 6.56 8.91
N ARG A 100 -5.47 7.51 8.80
CA ARG A 100 -5.48 8.70 9.67
C ARG A 100 -6.29 8.42 10.95
N PHE A 101 -5.61 8.38 12.09
CA PHE A 101 -6.22 8.43 13.42
C PHE A 101 -6.08 9.85 13.99
N ASP A 102 -7.14 10.37 14.60
CA ASP A 102 -7.13 11.68 15.27
C ASP A 102 -7.38 11.46 16.76
N GLU A 103 -6.39 11.75 17.60
CA GLU A 103 -6.47 11.56 19.05
C GLU A 103 -7.62 12.34 19.70
N LYS A 104 -8.09 13.45 19.11
CA LYS A 104 -9.12 14.30 19.69
C LYS A 104 -10.54 13.83 19.36
N THR A 105 -10.72 13.11 18.26
CA THR A 105 -12.03 12.73 17.72
C THR A 105 -12.21 11.22 17.54
N GLY A 106 -11.12 10.46 17.63
CA GLY A 106 -11.10 9.02 17.41
C GLY A 106 -11.85 8.25 18.49
N SER A 107 -12.72 7.33 18.07
CA SER A 107 -13.39 6.41 18.99
C SER A 107 -12.44 5.29 19.44
N ALA A 108 -12.71 4.69 20.61
CA ALA A 108 -11.94 3.53 21.09
C ALA A 108 -11.95 2.37 20.07
N LEU A 109 -13.07 2.14 19.38
CA LEU A 109 -13.17 1.14 18.31
C LEU A 109 -12.27 1.48 17.11
N GLN A 110 -12.18 2.78 16.76
CA GLN A 110 -11.30 3.23 15.69
C GLN A 110 -9.83 3.09 16.09
N GLN A 111 -9.48 3.38 17.34
CA GLN A 111 -8.15 3.16 17.89
C GLN A 111 -7.76 1.68 17.84
N GLN A 112 -8.65 0.78 18.27
CA GLN A 112 -8.45 -0.68 18.16
C GLN A 112 -8.26 -1.13 16.72
N THR A 113 -9.09 -0.62 15.81
CA THR A 113 -9.02 -0.97 14.38
C THR A 113 -7.70 -0.52 13.76
N VAL A 114 -7.29 0.73 13.99
CA VAL A 114 -6.01 1.27 13.48
C VAL A 114 -4.83 0.51 14.08
N THR A 115 -4.86 0.21 15.38
CA THR A 115 -3.81 -0.56 16.07
C THR A 115 -3.71 -1.98 15.52
N ALA A 116 -4.84 -2.65 15.31
CA ALA A 116 -4.89 -4.00 14.75
C ALA A 116 -4.32 -4.04 13.33
N ILE A 117 -4.68 -3.07 12.48
CA ILE A 117 -4.14 -2.95 11.13
C ILE A 117 -2.64 -2.64 11.19
N ALA A 118 -2.20 -1.74 12.06
CA ALA A 118 -0.78 -1.43 12.21
C ALA A 118 0.03 -2.67 12.60
N ILE A 119 -0.46 -3.50 13.54
CA ILE A 119 0.18 -4.78 13.90
C ILE A 119 0.21 -5.72 12.69
N HIS A 120 -0.92 -5.87 11.98
CA HIS A 120 -1.03 -6.74 10.80
C HIS A 120 0.01 -6.38 9.73
N GLU A 121 0.06 -5.11 9.33
CA GLU A 121 0.99 -4.62 8.31
C GLU A 121 2.45 -4.63 8.78
N THR A 122 2.68 -4.46 10.09
CA THR A 122 4.01 -4.58 10.70
C THR A 122 4.50 -6.03 10.63
N VAL A 123 3.64 -7.01 10.94
CA VAL A 123 3.99 -8.44 10.83
C VAL A 123 4.33 -8.81 9.38
N HIS A 124 3.65 -8.22 8.40
CA HIS A 124 3.98 -8.38 6.99
C HIS A 124 5.40 -7.91 6.61
N GLN A 125 6.01 -6.99 7.37
CA GLN A 125 7.40 -6.60 7.17
C GLN A 125 8.39 -7.76 7.43
N TRP A 126 8.06 -8.68 8.34
CA TRP A 126 8.82 -9.91 8.53
C TRP A 126 8.27 -11.05 7.67
N PHE A 127 6.98 -11.37 7.78
CA PHE A 127 6.33 -12.48 7.09
C PHE A 127 5.54 -11.97 5.87
N GLY A 128 6.19 -11.98 4.72
CA GLY A 128 5.70 -11.41 3.47
C GLY A 128 6.75 -10.56 2.77
N ASN A 129 7.53 -9.77 3.53
CA ASN A 129 8.60 -8.95 2.99
C ASN A 129 9.97 -9.63 3.11
N LEU A 130 10.36 -10.04 4.33
CA LEU A 130 11.64 -10.72 4.60
C LEU A 130 11.57 -12.23 4.38
N VAL A 131 10.58 -12.90 4.97
CA VAL A 131 10.30 -14.34 4.83
C VAL A 131 9.19 -14.52 3.81
N LEU A 132 9.50 -15.28 2.75
CA LEU A 132 8.66 -15.35 1.56
C LEU A 132 8.04 -16.73 1.38
N PRO A 133 6.78 -16.81 0.95
CA PRO A 133 6.26 -18.05 0.40
C PRO A 133 7.04 -18.40 -0.87
N SER A 134 7.39 -19.68 -1.03
CA SER A 134 8.04 -20.19 -2.24
C SER A 134 7.06 -20.16 -3.43
N TRP A 135 5.76 -20.30 -3.16
CA TRP A 135 4.67 -20.26 -4.13
C TRP A 135 3.35 -19.81 -3.50
N TRP A 136 2.35 -19.46 -4.31
CA TRP A 136 1.04 -18.99 -3.85
C TRP A 136 0.29 -19.96 -2.92
N SER A 137 0.60 -21.26 -2.98
CA SER A 137 0.06 -22.27 -2.05
C SER A 137 0.48 -22.04 -0.60
N GLU A 138 1.57 -21.31 -0.36
CA GLU A 138 2.08 -20.98 0.98
C GLU A 138 1.63 -19.59 1.45
N LEU A 139 0.70 -18.94 0.75
CA LEU A 139 0.22 -17.60 1.08
C LEU A 139 -0.40 -17.51 2.48
N TRP A 140 -0.87 -18.63 3.04
CA TRP A 140 -1.35 -18.75 4.41
C TRP A 140 -0.29 -18.28 5.43
N LEU A 141 1.01 -18.55 5.18
CA LEU A 141 2.11 -18.16 6.07
C LEU A 141 2.22 -16.64 6.19
N LYS A 142 1.79 -15.91 5.16
CA LYS A 142 1.70 -14.45 5.19
C LYS A 142 0.38 -14.02 5.85
N LYS A 143 -0.76 -14.44 5.30
CA LYS A 143 -2.08 -13.87 5.63
C LYS A 143 -2.65 -14.36 6.96
N ASP A 144 -2.57 -15.66 7.21
CA ASP A 144 -3.15 -16.25 8.41
C ASP A 144 -2.25 -16.01 9.62
N PHE A 145 -0.93 -16.01 9.42
CA PHE A 145 0.03 -15.65 10.47
C PHE A 145 -0.10 -14.18 10.90
N ALA A 146 -0.24 -13.24 9.96
CA ALA A 146 -0.48 -11.83 10.30
C ALA A 146 -1.81 -11.64 11.04
N SER A 147 -2.87 -12.33 10.62
CA SER A 147 -4.17 -12.31 11.32
C SER A 147 -4.08 -12.89 12.74
N TYR A 148 -3.32 -13.98 12.93
CA TYR A 148 -3.05 -14.55 14.24
C TYR A 148 -2.29 -13.56 15.13
N MET A 149 -1.20 -12.98 14.63
CA MET A 149 -0.38 -12.02 15.38
C MET A 149 -1.13 -10.71 15.68
N GLN A 150 -2.04 -10.29 14.79
CA GLN A 150 -2.97 -9.20 15.06
C GLN A 150 -3.84 -9.52 16.28
N SER A 151 -4.46 -10.71 16.33
CA SER A 151 -5.29 -11.11 17.48
C SER A 151 -4.48 -11.16 18.78
N VAL A 152 -3.26 -11.71 18.73
CA VAL A 152 -2.37 -11.78 19.90
C VAL A 152 -1.93 -10.39 20.35
N GLY A 153 -1.52 -9.53 19.40
CA GLY A 153 -1.02 -8.18 19.69
C GLY A 153 -2.11 -7.23 20.19
N SER A 154 -3.31 -7.28 19.61
CA SER A 154 -4.45 -6.49 20.09
C SER A 154 -4.80 -6.82 21.54
N ASN A 155 -4.84 -8.11 21.91
CA ASN A 155 -5.08 -8.55 23.29
C ASN A 155 -3.93 -8.18 24.26
N PHE A 156 -2.71 -7.95 23.75
CA PHE A 156 -1.59 -7.54 24.59
C PHE A 156 -1.60 -6.04 24.89
N ILE A 157 -1.98 -5.21 23.90
CA ILE A 157 -2.01 -3.74 24.02
C ILE A 157 -3.28 -3.28 24.76
N GLU A 158 -4.41 -3.97 24.55
CA GLU A 158 -5.69 -3.71 25.21
C GLU A 158 -6.31 -5.04 25.70
N PRO A 159 -5.89 -5.57 26.88
CA PRO A 159 -6.35 -6.85 27.41
C PRO A 159 -7.81 -6.87 27.88
#